data_AF-A0A3E2B4W1-F1
#
_entry.id   AF-A0A3E2B4W1-F1
#
_cell.length_a   1.000
_cell.length_b   1.000
_cell.length_c   1.000
_cell.angle_alpha   90.00
_cell.angle_beta   90.00
_cell.angle_gamma   90.00
#
_symmetry.space_group_name_H-M   'P 1'
#
loop_
_entity.id
_entity.type
_entity.pdbx_description
1 polymer ?
#
loop_
_entity_poly.entity_id
_entity_poly.type
_entity_poly.pdbx_seq_one_letter_code
_entity_poly.pdbx_strand_id
1 'polypeptide(L)'
;MKKQLLSILTAGCLMAAMVPAAFAADANDLQAQIDAAEAGSTIKLNENTTITTPLNINKSITLDGNGYTLTYTGTGYAIQLNTNDAVTFDDLDLDATSSGGRGLEIVSNKPNFKLNDSLWNVNNRGIGFGSNGTVAGATVTIDSSIIQDSKKPENKTYENWSDQADTRGISLWNNKGLELNIIDNSAILGFGYPINMAGDIVDGVRDMADSVINITNSNIWGWCAMNIWTIDTTFNIKNSNLKGFVETDNAWNSFATIVLNEDIYKGVTDSSKANVFNISGGSVSSTCVSNVEEVYHCLFRLDKEFMSEFNFAQANRKKVALTCTDPFSAFLATYEGMDIPDFEDWAENKLTGAAENTTYNWGAIAPGVDAPIPGVLSIQSVDDVTLTGEIGHEGGFNQ
;
A
#
# COMPACT_ATOMS: atom_id res chain seq x y z
N MET A 1 -43.22 -32.10 -65.27
CA MET A 1 -41.77 -31.82 -65.30
C MET A 1 -41.56 -30.34 -65.01
N LYS A 2 -41.45 -30.00 -63.73
CA LYS A 2 -41.42 -28.63 -63.21
C LYS A 2 -40.17 -28.52 -62.31
N LYS A 3 -39.42 -27.43 -62.49
CA LYS A 3 -38.54 -26.79 -61.50
C LYS A 3 -37.28 -27.55 -61.05
N GLN A 4 -36.19 -27.48 -61.81
CA GLN A 4 -34.82 -27.72 -61.30
C GLN A 4 -33.75 -26.90 -62.05
N LEU A 5 -33.94 -25.60 -62.25
CA LEU A 5 -32.91 -24.79 -62.93
C LEU A 5 -32.78 -23.32 -62.45
N LEU A 6 -33.25 -23.01 -61.23
CA LEU A 6 -33.18 -21.63 -60.73
C LEU A 6 -32.91 -21.52 -59.23
N SER A 7 -31.88 -22.21 -58.72
CA SER A 7 -31.51 -22.05 -57.29
C SER A 7 -30.02 -22.04 -56.97
N ILE A 8 -29.12 -21.93 -57.97
CA ILE A 8 -27.67 -21.86 -57.70
C ILE A 8 -27.09 -20.45 -57.92
N LEU A 9 -27.82 -19.54 -58.56
CA LEU A 9 -27.33 -18.17 -58.82
C LEU A 9 -27.89 -17.10 -57.86
N THR A 10 -28.58 -17.50 -56.79
CA THR A 10 -29.15 -16.58 -55.78
C THR A 10 -28.77 -16.97 -54.35
N ALA A 11 -27.70 -17.75 -54.18
CA ALA A 11 -27.09 -18.07 -52.89
C ALA A 11 -25.61 -17.65 -52.79
N GLY A 12 -25.06 -17.03 -53.85
CA GLY A 12 -23.67 -16.58 -53.91
C GLY A 12 -23.45 -15.07 -53.69
N CYS A 13 -24.52 -14.27 -53.57
CA CYS A 13 -24.42 -12.80 -53.49
C CYS A 13 -25.00 -12.20 -52.19
N LEU A 14 -25.34 -13.02 -51.19
CA LEU A 14 -25.89 -12.55 -49.90
C LEU A 14 -25.07 -12.95 -48.67
N MET A 15 -23.84 -13.44 -48.85
CA MET A 15 -22.90 -13.76 -47.77
C MET A 15 -21.75 -12.75 -47.68
N ALA A 16 -22.00 -11.50 -48.07
CA ALA A 16 -21.00 -10.42 -48.05
C ALA A 16 -21.49 -9.15 -47.31
N ALA A 17 -22.49 -9.26 -46.44
CA ALA A 17 -23.02 -8.10 -45.71
C ALA A 17 -23.58 -8.43 -44.32
N MET A 18 -22.83 -9.19 -43.53
CA MET A 18 -22.95 -9.20 -42.07
C MET A 18 -21.56 -9.35 -41.45
N VAL A 19 -20.59 -8.61 -41.96
CA VAL A 19 -19.47 -8.20 -41.12
C VAL A 19 -20.07 -7.11 -40.23
N PRO A 20 -19.99 -7.21 -38.89
CA PRO A 20 -20.24 -6.04 -38.07
C PRO A 20 -19.40 -4.92 -38.68
N ALA A 21 -20.00 -3.77 -38.96
CA ALA A 21 -19.21 -2.58 -39.16
C ALA A 21 -18.39 -2.43 -37.88
N ALA A 22 -17.16 -2.93 -37.88
CA ALA A 22 -16.13 -2.42 -37.03
C ALA A 22 -16.08 -0.96 -37.44
N PHE A 23 -16.77 -0.12 -36.68
CA PHE A 23 -16.43 1.29 -36.62
C PHE A 23 -14.91 1.26 -36.53
N ALA A 24 -14.25 1.86 -37.51
CA ALA A 24 -12.81 2.07 -37.43
C ALA A 24 -12.64 2.89 -36.16
N ALA A 25 -12.39 2.19 -35.05
CA ALA A 25 -11.95 2.82 -33.84
C ALA A 25 -10.70 3.57 -34.28
N ASP A 26 -10.64 4.84 -33.89
CA ASP A 26 -9.51 5.67 -34.24
C ASP A 26 -8.26 4.86 -33.85
N ALA A 27 -7.33 4.64 -34.78
CA ALA A 27 -6.14 3.83 -34.46
C ALA A 27 -5.32 4.47 -33.33
N ASN A 28 -5.64 5.72 -32.98
CA ASN A 28 -5.10 6.50 -31.88
C ASN A 28 -5.87 6.30 -30.56
N ASP A 29 -6.99 5.59 -30.54
CA ASP A 29 -7.69 5.20 -29.30
C ASP A 29 -6.99 4.00 -28.67
N LEU A 30 -6.33 4.26 -27.54
CA LEU A 30 -5.58 3.25 -26.80
C LEU A 30 -6.47 2.08 -26.35
N GLN A 31 -7.74 2.33 -25.97
CA GLN A 31 -8.65 1.24 -25.59
C GLN A 31 -8.92 0.32 -26.78
N ALA A 32 -9.13 0.88 -27.97
CA ALA A 32 -9.35 0.08 -29.17
C ALA A 32 -8.12 -0.76 -29.55
N GLN A 33 -6.91 -0.26 -29.34
CA GLN A 33 -5.68 -1.04 -29.52
C GLN A 33 -5.62 -2.22 -28.53
N ILE A 34 -5.97 -2.00 -27.27
CA ILE A 34 -6.09 -3.04 -26.23
C ILE A 34 -7.13 -4.10 -26.63
N ASP A 35 -8.29 -3.66 -27.10
CA ASP A 35 -9.38 -4.54 -27.49
C ASP A 35 -9.01 -5.41 -28.71
N ALA A 36 -8.31 -4.82 -29.68
CA ALA A 36 -7.87 -5.51 -30.90
C ALA A 36 -6.65 -6.44 -30.68
N ALA A 37 -5.85 -6.20 -29.64
CA ALA A 37 -4.66 -7.00 -29.36
C ALA A 37 -5.00 -8.46 -28.98
N GLU A 38 -4.16 -9.38 -29.45
CA GLU A 38 -4.17 -10.77 -29.01
C GLU A 38 -3.63 -10.86 -27.58
N ALA A 39 -4.12 -11.83 -26.79
CA ALA A 39 -3.61 -12.03 -25.43
C ALA A 39 -2.11 -12.35 -25.45
N GLY A 40 -1.35 -11.73 -24.55
CA GLY A 40 0.11 -11.79 -24.47
C GLY A 40 0.84 -10.77 -25.34
N SER A 41 0.12 -9.93 -26.10
CA SER A 41 0.75 -8.89 -26.93
C SER A 41 1.35 -7.76 -26.10
N THR A 42 2.37 -7.11 -26.66
CA THR A 42 2.87 -5.82 -26.19
C THR A 42 2.23 -4.69 -27.00
N ILE A 43 1.63 -3.73 -26.31
CA ILE A 43 1.07 -2.51 -26.88
C ILE A 43 1.98 -1.37 -26.45
N LYS A 44 2.49 -0.60 -27.41
CA LYS A 44 3.41 0.52 -27.16
C LYS A 44 2.70 1.84 -27.35
N LEU A 45 2.88 2.78 -26.43
CA LEU A 45 2.52 4.16 -26.71
C LEU A 45 3.46 4.72 -27.79
N ASN A 46 2.87 5.44 -28.74
CA ASN A 46 3.61 6.08 -29.83
C ASN A 46 3.70 7.61 -29.66
N GLU A 47 2.94 8.14 -28.70
CA GLU A 47 2.89 9.55 -28.30
C GLU A 47 2.29 9.66 -26.90
N ASN A 48 2.43 10.82 -26.28
CA ASN A 48 1.70 11.13 -25.05
C ASN A 48 0.20 10.98 -25.30
N THR A 49 -0.48 10.21 -24.47
CA THR A 49 -1.87 9.81 -24.69
C THR A 49 -2.72 10.35 -23.56
N THR A 50 -3.82 11.03 -23.89
CA THR A 50 -4.79 11.49 -22.88
C THR A 50 -6.05 10.64 -22.93
N ILE A 51 -6.46 10.11 -21.79
CA ILE A 51 -7.71 9.38 -21.60
C ILE A 51 -8.63 10.12 -20.62
N THR A 52 -9.93 10.08 -20.89
CA THR A 52 -10.97 10.67 -20.03
C THR A 52 -11.84 9.61 -19.37
N THR A 53 -11.79 8.38 -19.89
CA THR A 53 -12.47 7.20 -19.36
C THR A 53 -11.44 6.15 -18.96
N PRO A 54 -11.71 5.32 -17.93
CA PRO A 54 -10.78 4.30 -17.50
C PRO A 54 -10.45 3.29 -18.61
N LEU A 55 -9.19 2.89 -18.72
CA LEU A 55 -8.80 1.75 -19.56
C LEU A 55 -9.27 0.46 -18.89
N ASN A 56 -9.87 -0.43 -19.67
CA ASN A 56 -10.27 -1.75 -19.21
C ASN A 56 -9.29 -2.81 -19.72
N ILE A 57 -8.52 -3.40 -18.80
CA ILE A 57 -7.60 -4.50 -19.10
C ILE A 57 -8.24 -5.82 -18.68
N ASN A 58 -8.68 -6.60 -19.67
CA ASN A 58 -9.46 -7.83 -19.46
C ASN A 58 -8.78 -9.09 -20.02
N LYS A 59 -7.52 -8.99 -20.43
CA LYS A 59 -6.73 -10.08 -21.02
C LYS A 59 -5.24 -9.87 -20.69
N SER A 60 -4.44 -10.92 -20.85
CA SER A 60 -2.99 -10.78 -20.75
C SER A 60 -2.46 -9.77 -21.78
N ILE A 61 -1.71 -8.77 -21.35
CA ILE A 61 -0.97 -7.83 -22.21
C ILE A 61 0.26 -7.28 -21.48
N THR A 62 1.18 -6.73 -22.25
CA THR A 62 2.12 -5.71 -21.76
C THR A 62 1.72 -4.35 -22.34
N LEU A 63 1.49 -3.34 -21.48
CA LEU A 63 1.36 -1.95 -21.92
C LEU A 63 2.68 -1.24 -21.64
N ASP A 64 3.39 -0.93 -22.70
CA ASP A 64 4.71 -0.31 -22.71
C ASP A 64 4.54 1.19 -22.97
N GLY A 65 4.88 2.02 -22.00
CA GLY A 65 4.78 3.47 -22.12
C GLY A 65 5.82 4.05 -23.10
N ASN A 66 6.91 3.34 -23.36
CA ASN A 66 7.88 3.65 -24.42
C ASN A 66 8.36 5.13 -24.37
N GLY A 67 8.62 5.62 -23.15
CA GLY A 67 9.02 7.00 -22.85
C GLY A 67 7.92 8.05 -23.00
N TYR A 68 6.66 7.66 -23.16
CA TYR A 68 5.51 8.56 -23.25
C TYR A 68 4.63 8.48 -22.00
N THR A 69 3.96 9.59 -21.71
CA THR A 69 3.04 9.71 -20.58
C THR A 69 1.61 9.36 -20.98
N LEU A 70 0.94 8.56 -20.15
CA LEU A 70 -0.51 8.41 -20.14
C LEU A 70 -1.11 9.43 -19.16
N THR A 71 -1.87 10.41 -19.67
CA THR A 71 -2.58 11.39 -18.84
C THR A 71 -4.03 10.98 -18.67
N TYR A 72 -4.51 10.93 -17.42
CA TYR A 72 -5.91 10.72 -17.10
C TYR A 72 -6.52 12.00 -16.52
N THR A 73 -7.51 12.56 -17.23
CA THR A 73 -8.17 13.81 -16.80
C THR A 73 -9.51 13.58 -16.09
N GLY A 74 -9.91 12.34 -15.88
CA GLY A 74 -11.16 11.99 -15.19
C GLY A 74 -11.04 11.97 -13.66
N THR A 75 -12.04 11.38 -13.00
CA THR A 75 -12.09 11.16 -11.54
C THR A 75 -12.23 9.66 -11.27
N GLY A 76 -11.64 9.17 -10.17
CA GLY A 76 -11.55 7.74 -9.91
C GLY A 76 -10.34 7.11 -10.61
N TYR A 77 -10.38 5.80 -10.87
CA TYR A 77 -9.25 5.06 -11.42
C TYR A 77 -9.09 5.26 -12.93
N ALA A 78 -7.85 5.55 -13.36
CA ALA A 78 -7.47 5.64 -14.76
C ALA A 78 -7.50 4.28 -15.46
N ILE A 79 -7.31 3.19 -14.71
CA ILE A 79 -7.19 1.83 -15.24
C ILE A 79 -7.97 0.85 -14.35
N GLN A 80 -8.66 -0.10 -14.96
CA GLN A 80 -9.28 -1.24 -14.30
C GLN A 80 -8.68 -2.56 -14.80
N LEU A 81 -8.18 -3.38 -13.88
CA LEU A 81 -7.67 -4.72 -14.15
C LEU A 81 -8.75 -5.76 -13.83
N ASN A 82 -9.35 -6.30 -14.90
CA ASN A 82 -10.48 -7.23 -14.88
C ASN A 82 -10.08 -8.64 -15.34
N THR A 83 -8.81 -9.02 -15.23
CA THR A 83 -8.33 -10.36 -15.60
C THR A 83 -7.42 -10.95 -14.52
N ASN A 84 -7.44 -12.28 -14.42
CA ASN A 84 -6.51 -13.07 -13.61
C ASN A 84 -5.23 -13.43 -14.38
N ASP A 85 -5.19 -13.14 -15.69
CA ASP A 85 -4.03 -13.41 -16.52
C ASP A 85 -2.90 -12.41 -16.21
N ALA A 86 -1.68 -12.76 -16.64
CA ALA A 86 -0.51 -11.91 -16.46
C ALA A 86 -0.66 -10.59 -17.21
N VAL A 87 -0.56 -9.47 -16.50
CA VAL A 87 -0.54 -8.11 -17.04
C VAL A 87 0.70 -7.39 -16.55
N THR A 88 1.40 -6.72 -17.46
CA THR A 88 2.58 -5.91 -17.14
C THR A 88 2.42 -4.51 -17.69
N PHE A 89 2.68 -3.51 -16.86
CA PHE A 89 2.89 -2.13 -17.28
C PHE A 89 4.37 -1.83 -17.15
N ASP A 90 4.99 -1.44 -18.26
CA ASP A 90 6.44 -1.31 -18.42
C ASP A 90 6.73 0.11 -18.90
N ASP A 91 7.63 0.84 -18.23
CA ASP A 91 7.97 2.23 -18.59
C ASP A 91 6.72 3.12 -18.78
N LEU A 92 5.66 2.87 -18.00
CA LEU A 92 4.36 3.51 -18.15
C LEU A 92 4.20 4.63 -17.14
N ASP A 93 4.61 5.83 -17.54
CA ASP A 93 4.36 7.03 -16.77
C ASP A 93 2.87 7.39 -16.80
N LEU A 94 2.27 7.54 -15.62
CA LEU A 94 0.86 7.88 -15.45
C LEU A 94 0.72 9.21 -14.72
N ASP A 95 0.04 10.16 -15.36
CA ASP A 95 -0.39 11.42 -14.75
C ASP A 95 -1.90 11.40 -14.52
N ALA A 96 -2.31 11.13 -13.28
CA ALA A 96 -3.69 11.20 -12.82
C ALA A 96 -3.85 12.26 -11.70
N THR A 97 -3.35 13.47 -11.97
CA THR A 97 -3.31 14.60 -11.02
C THR A 97 -4.65 15.33 -10.82
N SER A 98 -5.65 15.11 -11.69
CA SER A 98 -7.01 15.65 -11.52
C SER A 98 -7.57 15.32 -10.12
N SER A 99 -8.37 16.22 -9.55
CA SER A 99 -9.00 15.99 -8.23
C SER A 99 -9.75 14.67 -8.18
N GLY A 100 -9.34 13.78 -7.27
CA GLY A 100 -9.91 12.43 -7.13
C GLY A 100 -9.39 11.41 -8.15
N GLY A 101 -8.41 11.77 -8.97
CA GLY A 101 -7.71 10.86 -9.89
C GLY A 101 -6.93 9.78 -9.14
N ARG A 102 -6.99 8.56 -9.66
CA ARG A 102 -6.38 7.36 -9.09
C ARG A 102 -5.72 6.53 -10.20
N GLY A 103 -4.73 5.72 -9.85
CA GLY A 103 -3.99 4.91 -10.81
C GLY A 103 -4.79 3.68 -11.29
N LEU A 104 -4.67 2.59 -10.55
CA LEU A 104 -5.21 1.27 -10.92
C LEU A 104 -6.22 0.75 -9.92
N GLU A 105 -7.36 0.28 -10.42
CA GLU A 105 -8.28 -0.59 -9.69
C GLU A 105 -8.04 -2.04 -10.08
N ILE A 106 -7.74 -2.89 -9.10
CA ILE A 106 -7.68 -4.34 -9.27
C ILE A 106 -9.05 -4.90 -8.89
N VAL A 107 -9.80 -5.34 -9.90
CA VAL A 107 -11.13 -5.94 -9.73
C VAL A 107 -11.04 -7.48 -9.73
N SER A 108 -10.01 -8.01 -10.37
CA SER A 108 -9.65 -9.43 -10.32
C SER A 108 -9.44 -9.92 -8.89
N ASN A 109 -9.91 -11.13 -8.59
CA ASN A 109 -9.67 -11.80 -7.31
C ASN A 109 -8.37 -12.62 -7.29
N LYS A 110 -7.73 -12.82 -8.44
CA LYS A 110 -6.43 -13.51 -8.53
C LYS A 110 -5.54 -12.79 -9.54
N PRO A 111 -5.19 -11.52 -9.29
CA PRO A 111 -4.36 -10.75 -10.20
C PRO A 111 -2.98 -11.40 -10.34
N ASN A 112 -2.37 -11.19 -11.51
CA ASN A 112 -0.94 -11.39 -11.74
C ASN A 112 -0.44 -10.12 -12.43
N PHE A 113 -0.20 -9.09 -11.63
CA PHE A 113 0.10 -7.75 -12.11
C PHE A 113 1.53 -7.34 -11.79
N LYS A 114 2.18 -6.67 -12.74
CA LYS A 114 3.50 -6.06 -12.59
C LYS A 114 3.50 -4.62 -13.09
N LEU A 115 4.10 -3.73 -12.30
CA LEU A 115 4.47 -2.37 -12.68
C LEU A 115 5.99 -2.28 -12.65
N ASN A 116 6.61 -2.00 -13.79
CA ASN A 116 8.06 -1.95 -13.96
C ASN A 116 8.49 -0.58 -14.47
N ASP A 117 9.62 -0.08 -13.96
CA ASP A 117 10.31 1.11 -14.48
C ASP A 117 9.39 2.33 -14.71
N SER A 118 8.35 2.51 -13.89
CA SER A 118 7.26 3.46 -14.15
C SER A 118 7.17 4.55 -13.08
N LEU A 119 6.75 5.77 -13.47
CA LEU A 119 6.38 6.85 -12.55
C LEU A 119 4.87 7.15 -12.58
N TRP A 120 4.19 6.88 -11.48
CA TRP A 120 2.76 7.15 -11.32
C TRP A 120 2.55 8.33 -10.37
N ASN A 121 2.06 9.45 -10.92
CA ASN A 121 1.73 10.65 -10.19
C ASN A 121 0.19 10.77 -10.08
N VAL A 122 -0.36 10.51 -8.91
CA VAL A 122 -1.81 10.34 -8.70
C VAL A 122 -2.34 11.26 -7.61
N ASN A 123 -3.61 11.69 -7.70
CA ASN A 123 -4.19 12.62 -6.71
C ASN A 123 -4.70 11.97 -5.43
N ASN A 124 -5.28 10.77 -5.52
CA ASN A 124 -6.02 10.21 -4.40
C ASN A 124 -5.62 8.78 -4.03
N ARG A 125 -5.51 7.88 -5.00
CA ARG A 125 -5.08 6.49 -4.76
C ARG A 125 -4.15 5.99 -5.85
N GLY A 126 -3.06 5.31 -5.50
CA GLY A 126 -2.17 4.68 -6.48
C GLY A 126 -2.79 3.40 -7.04
N ILE A 127 -2.79 2.35 -6.24
CA ILE A 127 -3.42 1.06 -6.55
C ILE A 127 -4.48 0.78 -5.49
N GLY A 128 -5.67 0.35 -5.90
CA GLY A 128 -6.69 -0.12 -4.99
C GLY A 128 -7.26 -1.45 -5.41
N PHE A 129 -7.69 -2.25 -4.44
CA PHE A 129 -8.45 -3.47 -4.68
C PHE A 129 -9.93 -3.18 -4.56
N GLY A 130 -10.72 -3.72 -5.50
CA GLY A 130 -12.18 -3.68 -5.43
C GLY A 130 -12.70 -4.49 -4.22
N SER A 131 -14.00 -4.37 -3.93
CA SER A 131 -14.63 -4.94 -2.73
C SER A 131 -14.51 -6.47 -2.60
N ASN A 132 -14.21 -7.18 -3.69
CA ASN A 132 -14.20 -8.64 -3.75
C ASN A 132 -12.91 -9.27 -3.20
N GLY A 133 -11.90 -8.47 -2.84
CA GLY A 133 -10.64 -8.96 -2.29
C GLY A 133 -9.86 -9.86 -3.24
N THR A 134 -8.99 -10.69 -2.67
CA THR A 134 -8.17 -11.65 -3.43
C THR A 134 -8.22 -13.06 -2.85
N VAL A 135 -7.72 -14.02 -3.61
CA VAL A 135 -7.54 -15.41 -3.21
C VAL A 135 -6.09 -15.86 -3.39
N ALA A 136 -5.75 -17.01 -2.79
CA ALA A 136 -4.42 -17.60 -2.85
C ALA A 136 -3.79 -17.64 -4.25
N GLY A 137 -2.55 -17.12 -4.30
CA GLY A 137 -1.76 -16.99 -5.52
C GLY A 137 -2.05 -15.72 -6.33
N ALA A 138 -2.77 -14.76 -5.74
CA ALA A 138 -2.80 -13.38 -6.24
C ALA A 138 -1.42 -12.74 -6.06
N THR A 139 -0.92 -12.05 -7.08
CA THR A 139 0.39 -11.39 -7.06
C THR A 139 0.30 -9.98 -7.65
N VAL A 140 0.90 -9.03 -6.95
CA VAL A 140 1.06 -7.65 -7.38
C VAL A 140 2.51 -7.27 -7.13
N THR A 141 3.24 -6.88 -8.18
CA THR A 141 4.65 -6.50 -8.07
C THR A 141 4.85 -5.08 -8.58
N ILE A 142 5.51 -4.27 -7.77
CA ILE A 142 6.02 -2.94 -8.08
C ILE A 142 7.54 -3.06 -8.07
N ASP A 143 8.14 -2.96 -9.25
CA ASP A 143 9.57 -3.17 -9.50
C ASP A 143 10.15 -1.90 -10.12
N SER A 144 11.22 -1.39 -9.52
CA SER A 144 11.93 -0.21 -10.01
C SER A 144 11.01 0.99 -10.34
N SER A 145 9.90 1.11 -9.61
CA SER A 145 8.78 2.02 -9.95
C SER A 145 8.39 2.92 -8.78
N ILE A 146 7.90 4.10 -9.10
CA ILE A 146 7.49 5.10 -8.11
C ILE A 146 6.00 5.38 -8.26
N ILE A 147 5.26 5.25 -7.17
CA ILE A 147 3.88 5.72 -7.04
C ILE A 147 3.87 6.85 -6.03
N GLN A 148 3.41 8.04 -6.44
CA GLN A 148 3.54 9.25 -5.63
C GLN A 148 2.29 10.14 -5.65
N ASP A 149 2.07 10.82 -4.54
CA ASP A 149 0.95 11.74 -4.35
C ASP A 149 1.21 13.09 -5.03
N SER A 150 0.46 13.36 -6.08
CA SER A 150 0.55 14.59 -6.87
C SER A 150 0.22 15.88 -6.12
N LYS A 151 -0.36 15.80 -4.91
CA LYS A 151 -0.67 16.98 -4.10
C LYS A 151 0.56 17.61 -3.46
N LYS A 152 1.74 16.97 -3.58
CA LYS A 152 2.99 17.51 -3.03
C LYS A 152 3.23 18.95 -3.52
N PRO A 153 3.34 19.94 -2.61
CA PRO A 153 3.66 21.31 -2.98
C PRO A 153 4.97 21.41 -3.78
N GLU A 154 5.04 22.39 -4.68
CA GLU A 154 6.20 22.61 -5.55
C GLU A 154 7.49 22.87 -4.75
N ASN A 155 7.39 23.57 -3.61
CA ASN A 155 8.51 23.91 -2.73
C ASN A 155 8.87 22.79 -1.72
N LYS A 156 8.27 21.61 -1.85
CA LYS A 156 8.45 20.47 -0.94
C LYS A 156 9.00 19.24 -1.67
N THR A 157 9.55 18.34 -0.89
CA THR A 157 10.00 17.00 -1.29
C THR A 157 9.24 15.96 -0.49
N TYR A 158 9.16 14.72 -0.94
CA TYR A 158 8.55 13.64 -0.15
C TYR A 158 9.35 13.31 1.13
N GLU A 159 10.56 13.85 1.27
CA GLU A 159 11.33 13.76 2.52
C GLU A 159 10.84 14.72 3.60
N ASN A 160 10.11 15.78 3.25
CA ASN A 160 9.67 16.81 4.20
C ASN A 160 8.21 17.23 3.99
N TRP A 161 7.41 16.32 3.44
CA TRP A 161 6.00 16.51 3.19
C TRP A 161 5.29 15.16 2.96
N SER A 162 4.05 15.10 3.44
CA SER A 162 3.04 14.09 3.11
C SER A 162 1.66 14.73 3.12
N ASP A 163 0.71 14.17 2.38
CA ASP A 163 -0.69 14.54 2.48
C ASP A 163 -1.24 14.08 3.83
N GLN A 164 -1.95 14.96 4.53
CA GLN A 164 -2.49 14.71 5.87
C GLN A 164 -3.99 14.43 5.78
N ALA A 165 -4.38 13.60 4.81
CA ALA A 165 -5.77 13.27 4.46
C ALA A 165 -5.92 11.79 4.06
N ASP A 166 -7.14 11.34 3.73
CA ASP A 166 -7.37 9.99 3.19
C ASP A 166 -6.91 9.88 1.72
N THR A 167 -5.60 9.88 1.52
CA THR A 167 -4.95 9.44 0.28
C THR A 167 -4.13 8.19 0.54
N ARG A 168 -4.09 7.29 -0.46
CA ARG A 168 -3.51 5.96 -0.27
C ARG A 168 -2.60 5.58 -1.42
N GLY A 169 -1.40 5.10 -1.12
CA GLY A 169 -0.53 4.57 -2.18
C GLY A 169 -1.08 3.25 -2.71
N ILE A 170 -1.17 2.25 -1.84
CA ILE A 170 -1.77 0.95 -2.10
C ILE A 170 -2.88 0.71 -1.06
N SER A 171 -4.13 0.63 -1.52
CA SER A 171 -5.32 0.42 -0.70
C SER A 171 -5.82 -1.01 -0.85
N LEU A 172 -5.54 -1.83 0.15
CA LEU A 172 -5.96 -3.23 0.26
C LEU A 172 -7.35 -3.30 0.93
N TRP A 173 -8.24 -4.10 0.36
CA TRP A 173 -9.61 -4.33 0.85
C TRP A 173 -9.99 -5.81 0.67
N ASN A 174 -10.25 -6.52 1.77
CA ASN A 174 -10.63 -7.95 1.77
C ASN A 174 -9.61 -8.91 1.13
N ASN A 175 -8.35 -8.51 0.99
CA ASN A 175 -7.33 -9.32 0.34
C ASN A 175 -6.96 -10.55 1.17
N LYS A 176 -6.99 -11.75 0.57
CA LYS A 176 -6.50 -12.99 1.17
C LYS A 176 -5.55 -13.69 0.20
N GLY A 177 -4.53 -14.36 0.73
CA GLY A 177 -3.54 -15.09 -0.05
C GLY A 177 -2.83 -14.23 -1.11
N LEU A 178 -2.73 -12.93 -0.86
CA LEU A 178 -2.06 -11.96 -1.73
C LEU A 178 -0.57 -11.94 -1.43
N GLU A 179 0.26 -12.00 -2.48
CA GLU A 179 1.65 -11.62 -2.42
C GLU A 179 1.84 -10.23 -3.05
N LEU A 180 2.13 -9.22 -2.23
CA LEU A 180 2.47 -7.87 -2.67
C LEU A 180 3.98 -7.68 -2.57
N ASN A 181 4.63 -7.40 -3.70
CA ASN A 181 6.06 -7.19 -3.80
C ASN A 181 6.37 -5.74 -4.18
N ILE A 182 7.13 -5.02 -3.36
CA ILE A 182 7.64 -3.66 -3.63
C ILE A 182 9.17 -3.71 -3.58
N ILE A 183 9.81 -3.77 -4.74
CA ILE A 183 11.19 -4.21 -4.87
C ILE A 183 12.06 -3.26 -5.71
N ASP A 184 13.38 -3.43 -5.58
CA ASP A 184 14.38 -2.88 -6.48
C ASP A 184 14.33 -1.37 -6.66
N ASN A 185 14.44 -0.64 -5.54
CA ASN A 185 14.39 0.83 -5.49
C ASN A 185 13.02 1.42 -5.84
N SER A 186 11.95 0.63 -5.70
CA SER A 186 10.60 1.14 -5.79
C SER A 186 10.27 2.10 -4.64
N ALA A 187 9.28 2.96 -4.86
CA ALA A 187 8.84 3.89 -3.83
C ALA A 187 7.33 4.17 -3.86
N ILE A 188 6.73 4.27 -2.67
CA ILE A 188 5.35 4.74 -2.48
C ILE A 188 5.40 5.99 -1.59
N LEU A 189 5.08 7.15 -2.15
CA LEU A 189 5.51 8.44 -1.59
C LEU A 189 4.39 9.46 -1.41
N GLY A 190 4.38 10.13 -0.26
CA GLY A 190 3.63 11.36 -0.02
C GLY A 190 2.15 11.19 0.30
N PHE A 191 1.63 9.97 0.28
CA PHE A 191 0.24 9.70 0.66
C PHE A 191 0.04 9.86 2.17
N GLY A 192 -1.21 10.06 2.59
CA GLY A 192 -1.57 9.86 4.00
C GLY A 192 -1.23 8.44 4.46
N TYR A 193 -1.63 7.44 3.66
CA TYR A 193 -1.39 6.03 3.92
C TYR A 193 -0.77 5.33 2.70
N PRO A 194 0.57 5.35 2.52
CA PRO A 194 1.25 4.63 1.44
C PRO A 194 0.83 3.16 1.35
N ILE A 195 0.67 2.48 2.47
CA ILE A 195 0.03 1.17 2.54
C ILE A 195 -1.15 1.27 3.51
N ASN A 196 -2.36 1.00 3.04
CA ASN A 196 -3.56 0.95 3.86
C ASN A 196 -4.23 -0.42 3.73
N MET A 197 -4.46 -1.09 4.85
CA MET A 197 -5.07 -2.41 4.90
C MET A 197 -6.39 -2.36 5.65
N ALA A 198 -7.47 -2.73 4.98
CA ALA A 198 -8.83 -2.74 5.52
C ALA A 198 -9.67 -3.85 4.88
N GLY A 199 -10.96 -3.87 5.22
CA GLY A 199 -11.91 -4.85 4.74
C GLY A 199 -13.20 -4.82 5.53
N ASP A 200 -14.08 -5.76 5.19
CA ASP A 200 -15.30 -6.03 5.90
C ASP A 200 -15.01 -6.80 7.19
N ILE A 201 -15.75 -6.48 8.24
CA ILE A 201 -15.72 -7.25 9.49
C ILE A 201 -16.50 -8.54 9.26
N VAL A 202 -15.81 -9.68 9.37
CA VAL A 202 -16.41 -11.02 9.37
C VAL A 202 -15.98 -11.71 10.65
N ASP A 203 -16.95 -12.21 11.41
CA ASP A 203 -16.71 -12.84 12.72
C ASP A 203 -15.90 -11.97 13.70
N GLY A 204 -16.14 -10.65 13.65
CA GLY A 204 -15.50 -9.66 14.53
C GLY A 204 -14.25 -9.03 13.92
N VAL A 205 -13.52 -9.71 13.05
CA VAL A 205 -12.20 -9.25 12.56
C VAL A 205 -12.18 -8.94 11.06
N ARG A 206 -11.13 -8.25 10.62
CA ARG A 206 -10.78 -8.12 9.19
C ARG A 206 -9.59 -9.03 8.92
N ASP A 207 -9.87 -10.20 8.39
CA ASP A 207 -8.86 -11.24 8.17
C ASP A 207 -8.26 -11.12 6.77
N MET A 208 -6.94 -10.92 6.67
CA MET A 208 -6.20 -10.94 5.41
C MET A 208 -5.46 -12.26 5.13
N ALA A 209 -5.82 -13.32 5.85
CA ALA A 209 -5.34 -14.71 5.78
C ALA A 209 -4.35 -15.05 4.67
N ASP A 210 -3.18 -15.56 5.08
CA ASP A 210 -2.12 -16.03 4.18
C ASP A 210 -1.56 -14.95 3.24
N SER A 211 -1.80 -13.67 3.51
CA SER A 211 -1.22 -12.58 2.72
C SER A 211 0.20 -12.25 3.18
N VAL A 212 1.04 -11.93 2.21
CA VAL A 212 2.45 -11.59 2.40
C VAL A 212 2.75 -10.26 1.71
N ILE A 213 3.34 -9.33 2.43
CA ILE A 213 3.82 -8.06 1.89
C ILE A 213 5.34 -8.02 2.00
N ASN A 214 6.02 -8.02 0.85
CA ASN A 214 7.47 -7.96 0.75
C ASN A 214 7.91 -6.57 0.28
N ILE A 215 8.78 -5.92 1.05
CA ILE A 215 9.31 -4.59 0.76
C ILE A 215 10.83 -4.67 0.80
N THR A 216 11.49 -4.72 -0.36
CA THR A 216 12.94 -4.94 -0.46
C THR A 216 13.65 -3.84 -1.21
N ASN A 217 14.65 -3.20 -0.57
CA ASN A 217 15.41 -2.08 -1.13
C ASN A 217 14.50 -0.93 -1.60
N SER A 218 13.44 -0.61 -0.85
CA SER A 218 12.38 0.31 -1.30
C SER A 218 12.02 1.35 -0.23
N ASN A 219 11.32 2.40 -0.64
CA ASN A 219 10.92 3.52 0.24
C ASN A 219 9.40 3.62 0.37
N ILE A 220 8.89 3.68 1.60
CA ILE A 220 7.46 3.80 1.89
C ILE A 220 7.25 4.99 2.83
N TRP A 221 6.89 6.14 2.27
CA TRP A 221 6.90 7.41 2.98
C TRP A 221 5.54 8.10 2.87
N GLY A 222 5.00 8.52 4.00
CA GLY A 222 3.71 9.20 4.05
C GLY A 222 3.46 9.82 5.41
N TRP A 223 2.21 10.19 5.69
CA TRP A 223 1.85 10.60 7.03
C TRP A 223 2.04 9.42 8.00
N CYS A 224 1.43 8.28 7.67
CA CYS A 224 1.61 6.99 8.30
C CYS A 224 1.97 5.98 7.20
N ALA A 225 3.20 5.46 7.19
CA ALA A 225 3.69 4.57 6.13
C ALA A 225 2.80 3.33 5.97
N MET A 226 2.29 2.78 7.08
CA MET A 226 1.45 1.59 7.09
C MET A 226 0.28 1.75 8.07
N ASN A 227 -0.94 1.86 7.57
CA ASN A 227 -2.17 1.91 8.35
C ASN A 227 -2.91 0.57 8.26
N ILE A 228 -2.99 -0.16 9.39
CA ILE A 228 -3.39 -1.57 9.41
C ILE A 228 -4.63 -1.76 10.28
N TRP A 229 -5.73 -2.19 9.67
CA TRP A 229 -6.98 -2.57 10.33
C TRP A 229 -7.25 -4.09 10.31
N THR A 230 -6.27 -4.86 9.85
CA THR A 230 -6.42 -6.27 9.52
C THR A 230 -5.50 -7.14 10.36
N ILE A 231 -5.80 -8.45 10.39
CA ILE A 231 -4.97 -9.47 11.04
C ILE A 231 -4.45 -10.48 10.01
N ASP A 232 -3.58 -11.40 10.45
CA ASP A 232 -3.08 -12.53 9.66
C ASP A 232 -2.35 -12.11 8.37
N THR A 233 -1.38 -11.22 8.52
CA THR A 233 -0.49 -10.81 7.44
C THR A 233 0.98 -10.89 7.86
N THR A 234 1.82 -11.44 6.98
CA THR A 234 3.27 -11.42 7.15
C THR A 234 3.89 -10.27 6.35
N PHE A 235 4.67 -9.43 7.02
CA PHE A 235 5.39 -8.31 6.42
C PHE A 235 6.90 -8.62 6.43
N ASN A 236 7.51 -8.71 5.25
CA ASN A 236 8.95 -8.92 5.10
C ASN A 236 9.60 -7.65 4.56
N ILE A 237 10.27 -6.92 5.45
CA ILE A 237 10.87 -5.61 5.16
C ILE A 237 12.39 -5.78 5.20
N LYS A 238 13.06 -5.60 4.05
CA LYS A 238 14.49 -5.84 3.91
C LYS A 238 15.20 -4.69 3.23
N ASN A 239 16.15 -4.06 3.93
CA ASN A 239 16.92 -2.91 3.44
C ASN A 239 16.04 -1.78 2.91
N SER A 240 14.86 -1.59 3.51
CA SER A 240 13.85 -0.64 3.07
C SER A 240 13.63 0.43 4.13
N ASN A 241 13.17 1.60 3.71
CA ASN A 241 12.98 2.75 4.59
C ASN A 241 11.51 3.10 4.69
N LEU A 242 10.96 2.96 5.90
CA LEU A 242 9.60 3.34 6.24
C LEU A 242 9.66 4.68 6.98
N LYS A 243 8.82 5.62 6.55
CA LYS A 243 8.82 6.97 7.11
C LYS A 243 7.41 7.50 7.32
N GLY A 244 7.15 7.94 8.54
CA GLY A 244 6.01 8.80 8.84
C GLY A 244 6.46 10.26 8.98
N PHE A 245 5.65 11.20 8.49
CA PHE A 245 5.93 12.63 8.52
C PHE A 245 4.67 13.41 8.93
N VAL A 246 4.80 14.39 9.81
CA VAL A 246 3.72 15.33 10.16
C VAL A 246 4.25 16.76 10.15
N GLU A 247 3.50 17.65 9.50
CA GLU A 247 3.74 19.11 9.52
C GLU A 247 2.56 19.91 10.11
N THR A 248 1.51 19.23 10.56
CA THR A 248 0.27 19.85 11.02
C THR A 248 0.27 20.07 12.53
N ASP A 249 -0.26 21.23 12.93
CA ASP A 249 -0.40 21.69 14.30
C ASP A 249 -1.73 21.28 14.96
N ASN A 250 -2.24 20.10 14.62
CA ASN A 250 -3.50 19.59 15.17
C ASN A 250 -3.21 18.34 16.02
N ALA A 251 -3.49 18.41 17.33
CA ALA A 251 -3.27 17.30 18.27
C ALA A 251 -3.94 15.97 17.83
N TRP A 252 -5.08 16.05 17.13
CA TRP A 252 -5.76 14.89 16.53
C TRP A 252 -4.89 14.15 15.50
N ASN A 253 -3.86 14.80 14.96
CA ASN A 253 -2.97 14.27 13.93
C ASN A 253 -1.69 13.61 14.49
N SER A 254 -1.66 13.32 15.79
CA SER A 254 -0.67 12.41 16.36
C SER A 254 -0.64 11.09 15.57
N PHE A 255 0.53 10.51 15.35
CA PHE A 255 0.70 9.42 14.39
C PHE A 255 1.81 8.43 14.78
N ALA A 256 1.84 7.29 14.08
CA ALA A 256 2.98 6.39 14.07
C ALA A 256 3.40 6.11 12.63
N THR A 257 4.65 5.67 12.45
CA THR A 257 5.10 5.24 11.11
C THR A 257 4.37 3.96 10.68
N ILE A 258 4.18 3.04 11.61
CA ILE A 258 3.36 1.84 11.46
C ILE A 258 2.28 1.88 12.54
N VAL A 259 1.02 1.82 12.11
CA VAL A 259 -0.16 1.82 12.97
C VAL A 259 -0.88 0.50 12.83
N LEU A 260 -0.92 -0.26 13.93
CA LEU A 260 -1.93 -1.28 14.17
C LEU A 260 -3.08 -0.58 14.91
N ASN A 261 -4.28 -0.55 14.31
CA ASN A 261 -5.42 0.16 14.89
C ASN A 261 -5.98 -0.58 16.13
N GLU A 262 -6.86 0.10 16.87
CA GLU A 262 -7.45 -0.46 18.09
C GLU A 262 -8.28 -1.71 17.80
N ASP A 263 -8.13 -2.72 18.66
CA ASP A 263 -9.06 -3.83 18.79
C ASP A 263 -9.28 -4.56 17.45
N ILE A 264 -8.19 -4.74 16.68
CA ILE A 264 -8.22 -5.41 15.37
C ILE A 264 -8.39 -6.93 15.50
N TYR A 265 -8.07 -7.51 16.67
CA TYR A 265 -8.22 -8.93 16.94
C TYR A 265 -9.55 -9.29 17.59
N LYS A 266 -10.27 -8.36 18.24
CA LYS A 266 -11.63 -8.56 18.79
C LYS A 266 -11.79 -9.86 19.61
N GLY A 267 -10.76 -10.21 20.38
CA GLY A 267 -10.75 -11.43 21.21
C GLY A 267 -10.34 -12.72 20.48
N VAL A 268 -9.92 -12.66 19.22
CA VAL A 268 -9.09 -13.71 18.61
C VAL A 268 -7.84 -13.87 19.45
N THR A 269 -7.47 -15.12 19.78
CA THR A 269 -6.29 -15.46 20.59
C THR A 269 -5.38 -16.48 19.90
N ASP A 270 -5.75 -16.91 18.69
CA ASP A 270 -4.93 -17.81 17.90
C ASP A 270 -3.69 -17.08 17.39
N SER A 271 -2.52 -17.45 17.93
CA SER A 271 -1.24 -16.85 17.55
C SER A 271 -0.93 -16.98 16.05
N SER A 272 -1.49 -17.96 15.33
CA SER A 272 -1.27 -18.06 13.89
C SER A 272 -1.97 -16.96 13.09
N LYS A 273 -2.86 -16.19 13.74
CA LYS A 273 -3.57 -15.05 13.15
C LYS A 273 -2.87 -13.71 13.41
N ALA A 274 -1.74 -13.72 14.13
CA ALA A 274 -0.98 -12.50 14.38
C ALA A 274 -0.47 -11.87 13.08
N ASN A 275 -0.44 -10.54 13.04
CA ASN A 275 0.43 -9.83 12.11
C ASN A 275 1.89 -10.05 12.52
N VAL A 276 2.74 -10.38 11.56
CA VAL A 276 4.16 -10.68 11.81
C VAL A 276 5.04 -9.76 10.98
N PHE A 277 5.84 -8.92 11.63
CA PHE A 277 6.78 -8.00 10.99
C PHE A 277 8.21 -8.54 11.07
N ASN A 278 8.77 -8.93 9.94
CA ASN A 278 10.17 -9.33 9.81
C ASN A 278 10.96 -8.18 9.19
N ILE A 279 11.73 -7.45 10.00
CA ILE A 279 12.44 -6.22 9.58
C ILE A 279 13.95 -6.46 9.64
N SER A 280 14.63 -6.26 8.51
CA SER A 280 16.08 -6.47 8.41
C SER A 280 16.82 -5.38 7.65
N GLY A 281 17.80 -4.74 8.29
CA GLY A 281 18.44 -3.52 7.76
C GLY A 281 17.45 -2.38 7.50
N GLY A 282 17.85 -1.37 6.70
CA GLY A 282 17.00 -0.23 6.38
C GLY A 282 16.67 0.65 7.61
N SER A 283 15.52 1.32 7.59
CA SER A 283 15.09 2.18 8.69
C SER A 283 13.57 2.24 8.89
N VAL A 284 13.15 2.48 10.12
CA VAL A 284 11.82 2.99 10.46
C VAL A 284 12.01 4.34 11.13
N SER A 285 11.38 5.38 10.60
CA SER A 285 11.59 6.74 11.07
C SER A 285 10.32 7.56 11.14
N SER A 286 10.22 8.42 12.15
CA SER A 286 9.16 9.42 12.22
C SER A 286 9.76 10.82 12.37
N THR A 287 9.14 11.78 11.69
CA THR A 287 9.52 13.18 11.74
C THR A 287 8.29 14.02 12.03
N CYS A 288 8.31 14.73 13.16
CA CYS A 288 7.36 15.77 13.50
C CYS A 288 8.03 17.12 13.42
N VAL A 289 7.44 18.02 12.63
CA VAL A 289 7.84 19.43 12.59
C VAL A 289 6.74 20.36 13.10
N SER A 290 5.71 19.80 13.76
CA SER A 290 4.71 20.60 14.47
C SER A 290 5.36 21.31 15.66
N ASN A 291 4.86 22.50 15.97
CA ASN A 291 5.26 23.24 17.18
C ASN A 291 4.22 23.11 18.30
N VAL A 292 3.24 22.22 18.16
CA VAL A 292 2.19 21.98 19.15
C VAL A 292 2.61 20.84 20.05
N GLU A 293 2.70 21.11 21.36
CA GLU A 293 3.19 20.16 22.37
C GLU A 293 2.29 18.90 22.47
N GLU A 294 1.02 19.00 22.07
CA GLU A 294 0.06 17.90 22.09
C GLU A 294 0.08 17.01 20.81
N VAL A 295 0.98 17.26 19.85
CA VAL A 295 1.15 16.39 18.67
C VAL A 295 2.22 15.34 18.95
N TYR A 296 1.79 14.12 19.23
CA TYR A 296 2.69 13.00 19.56
C TYR A 296 3.04 12.17 18.34
N HIS A 297 4.23 11.58 18.36
CA HIS A 297 4.59 10.59 17.35
C HIS A 297 5.47 9.45 17.89
N CYS A 298 5.34 8.30 17.26
CA CYS A 298 6.15 7.11 17.55
C CYS A 298 6.50 6.36 16.27
N LEU A 299 7.24 5.26 16.38
CA LEU A 299 7.58 4.42 15.22
C LEU A 299 6.50 3.35 15.01
N PHE A 300 6.11 2.67 16.08
CA PHE A 300 5.13 1.58 16.07
C PHE A 300 4.04 1.86 17.10
N ARG A 301 2.79 2.02 16.66
CA ARG A 301 1.61 1.92 17.53
C ARG A 301 1.13 0.48 17.51
N LEU A 302 1.08 -0.14 18.68
CA LEU A 302 0.69 -1.54 18.84
C LEU A 302 -0.83 -1.71 18.76
N ASP A 303 -1.29 -2.95 18.54
CA ASP A 303 -2.68 -3.34 18.73
C ASP A 303 -3.03 -3.47 20.23
N LYS A 304 -4.32 -3.49 20.55
CA LYS A 304 -4.77 -3.51 21.95
C LYS A 304 -4.49 -4.85 22.63
N GLU A 305 -4.52 -5.90 21.84
CA GLU A 305 -4.48 -7.29 22.29
C GLU A 305 -3.05 -7.84 22.40
N PHE A 306 -2.04 -7.02 22.09
CA PHE A 306 -0.63 -7.38 22.10
C PHE A 306 -0.35 -8.69 21.33
N MET A 307 -1.03 -8.89 20.20
CA MET A 307 -0.87 -10.11 19.41
C MET A 307 0.21 -10.00 18.34
N SER A 308 0.44 -8.80 17.80
CA SER A 308 1.35 -8.62 16.68
C SER A 308 2.81 -8.83 17.08
N GLU A 309 3.59 -9.40 16.17
CA GLU A 309 4.99 -9.81 16.39
C GLU A 309 5.96 -8.94 15.59
N PHE A 310 7.12 -8.63 16.20
CA PHE A 310 8.18 -7.86 15.56
C PHE A 310 9.53 -8.56 15.70
N ASN A 311 10.11 -8.92 14.56
CA ASN A 311 11.36 -9.66 14.46
C ASN A 311 12.41 -8.78 13.75
N PHE A 312 13.47 -8.43 14.47
CA PHE A 312 14.57 -7.60 13.96
C PHE A 312 15.81 -8.44 13.67
N ALA A 313 16.33 -8.29 12.45
CA ALA A 313 17.56 -8.93 12.01
C ALA A 313 18.50 -7.94 11.31
N GLN A 314 19.76 -8.32 11.15
CA GLN A 314 20.68 -7.58 10.28
C GLN A 314 20.47 -8.00 8.83
N ALA A 315 20.56 -7.04 7.91
CA ALA A 315 20.73 -7.31 6.49
C ALA A 315 22.08 -6.73 6.05
N ASN A 316 22.91 -7.55 5.40
CA ASN A 316 24.26 -7.16 4.97
C ASN A 316 25.12 -6.57 6.10
N ARG A 317 25.02 -7.14 7.31
CA ARG A 317 25.68 -6.66 8.56
C ARG A 317 25.25 -5.25 9.00
N LYS A 318 24.16 -4.71 8.43
CA LYS A 318 23.55 -3.45 8.88
C LYS A 318 22.35 -3.76 9.76
N LYS A 319 22.34 -3.12 10.93
CA LYS A 319 21.19 -3.09 11.83
C LYS A 319 20.06 -2.25 11.23
N VAL A 320 18.85 -2.46 11.71
CA VAL A 320 17.69 -1.60 11.42
C VAL A 320 17.87 -0.27 12.15
N ALA A 321 17.80 0.86 11.46
CA ALA A 321 17.85 2.17 12.10
C ALA A 321 16.45 2.60 12.54
N LEU A 322 16.28 2.89 13.82
CA LEU A 322 15.06 3.41 14.44
C LEU A 322 15.32 4.86 14.83
N THR A 323 14.65 5.80 14.15
CA THR A 323 14.95 7.24 14.28
C THR A 323 13.69 8.06 14.52
N CYS A 324 13.67 8.85 15.58
CA CYS A 324 12.55 9.71 15.93
C CYS A 324 13.07 11.13 16.20
N THR A 325 12.44 12.16 15.62
CA THR A 325 12.87 13.55 15.83
C THR A 325 12.54 14.10 17.21
N ASP A 326 11.40 13.70 17.77
CA ASP A 326 10.97 14.07 19.13
C ASP A 326 10.13 12.93 19.74
N PRO A 327 10.78 11.92 20.35
CA PRO A 327 10.09 10.69 20.72
C PRO A 327 9.26 10.83 21.98
N PHE A 328 8.02 10.34 21.90
CA PHE A 328 7.37 9.76 23.07
C PHE A 328 7.94 8.36 23.37
N SER A 329 8.00 7.46 22.37
CA SER A 329 8.64 6.14 22.44
C SER A 329 8.82 5.50 21.04
N ALA A 330 9.63 4.44 20.92
CA ALA A 330 9.73 3.66 19.68
C ALA A 330 8.48 2.78 19.47
N PHE A 331 8.09 2.05 20.51
CA PHE A 331 6.85 1.28 20.57
C PHE A 331 5.91 1.97 21.55
N LEU A 332 4.67 2.21 21.12
CA LEU A 332 3.67 2.86 21.91
C LEU A 332 2.39 2.02 21.97
N ALA A 333 1.91 1.81 23.18
CA ALA A 333 0.62 1.22 23.47
C ALA A 333 -0.25 2.31 24.13
N THR A 334 -1.33 2.73 23.47
CA THR A 334 -2.12 3.92 23.86
C THR A 334 -3.53 3.61 24.37
N TYR A 335 -3.88 2.35 24.59
CA TYR A 335 -5.27 1.98 24.84
C TYR A 335 -5.62 1.96 26.33
N GLU A 336 -6.84 2.39 26.63
CA GLU A 336 -7.39 2.37 27.98
C GLU A 336 -7.43 0.93 28.52
N GLY A 337 -6.92 0.75 29.75
CA GLY A 337 -6.90 -0.53 30.44
C GLY A 337 -5.67 -1.41 30.17
N MET A 338 -4.64 -0.89 29.48
CA MET A 338 -3.36 -1.57 29.37
C MET A 338 -2.51 -1.35 30.61
N ASP A 339 -2.09 -2.44 31.25
CA ASP A 339 -1.16 -2.39 32.38
C ASP A 339 0.28 -2.68 31.92
N ILE A 340 1.25 -2.05 32.58
CA ILE A 340 2.68 -2.23 32.28
C ILE A 340 3.07 -3.72 32.14
N PRO A 341 2.67 -4.63 33.05
CA PRO A 341 3.05 -6.04 32.95
C PRO A 341 2.63 -6.73 31.64
N ASP A 342 1.49 -6.36 31.05
CA ASP A 342 1.05 -6.95 29.77
C ASP A 342 1.97 -6.54 28.62
N PHE A 343 2.43 -5.29 28.66
CA PHE A 343 3.39 -4.77 27.69
C PHE A 343 4.80 -5.36 27.89
N GLU A 344 5.22 -5.61 29.14
CA GLU A 344 6.47 -6.34 29.43
C GLU A 344 6.42 -7.77 28.91
N ASP A 345 5.33 -8.49 29.16
CA ASP A 345 5.12 -9.86 28.67
C ASP A 345 5.10 -9.90 27.14
N TRP A 346 4.43 -8.94 26.50
CA TRP A 346 4.50 -8.78 25.05
C TRP A 346 5.93 -8.58 24.56
N ALA A 347 6.69 -7.66 25.16
CA ALA A 347 8.05 -7.37 24.74
C ALA A 347 8.98 -8.58 24.92
N GLU A 348 8.79 -9.39 25.97
CA GLU A 348 9.57 -10.62 26.19
C GLU A 348 9.26 -11.71 25.15
N ASN A 349 7.99 -11.85 24.76
CA ASN A 349 7.54 -12.98 23.95
C ASN A 349 7.38 -12.68 22.45
N LYS A 350 7.22 -11.40 22.06
CA LYS A 350 6.78 -10.98 20.71
C LYS A 350 7.71 -9.99 20.04
N LEU A 351 8.73 -9.50 20.75
CA LEU A 351 9.76 -8.62 20.21
C LEU A 351 11.13 -9.33 20.17
N THR A 352 11.48 -9.89 19.01
CA THR A 352 12.72 -10.69 18.86
C THR A 352 13.84 -9.89 18.19
N GLY A 353 15.07 -10.03 18.71
CA GLY A 353 16.28 -9.50 18.07
C GLY A 353 16.47 -7.98 18.13
N ALA A 354 15.53 -7.22 18.70
CA ALA A 354 15.56 -5.76 18.77
C ALA A 354 16.84 -5.25 19.45
N ALA A 355 17.19 -5.80 20.62
CA ALA A 355 18.40 -5.47 21.39
C ALA A 355 19.70 -5.52 20.56
N GLU A 356 19.83 -6.54 19.72
CA GLU A 356 21.08 -6.84 19.01
C GLU A 356 21.10 -6.22 17.62
N ASN A 357 19.94 -6.08 16.98
CA ASN A 357 19.82 -5.83 15.54
C ASN A 357 19.22 -4.48 15.18
N THR A 358 19.05 -3.58 16.14
CA THR A 358 18.60 -2.20 15.91
C THR A 358 19.66 -1.17 16.32
N THR A 359 19.56 0.02 15.74
CA THR A 359 20.29 1.23 16.18
C THR A 359 19.27 2.33 16.42
N TYR A 360 19.31 2.88 17.62
CA TYR A 360 18.34 3.83 18.16
C TYR A 360 18.96 5.24 18.11
N ASN A 361 18.42 6.12 17.27
CA ASN A 361 18.88 7.51 17.12
C ASN A 361 17.81 8.48 17.67
N TRP A 362 18.06 9.07 18.86
CA TRP A 362 17.06 9.84 19.63
C TRP A 362 17.60 11.23 20.02
N GLY A 363 16.71 12.24 20.06
CA GLY A 363 16.91 13.50 20.76
C GLY A 363 15.88 13.61 21.89
N ALA A 364 16.34 13.72 23.14
CA ALA A 364 15.56 13.83 24.40
C ALA A 364 14.49 12.74 24.66
N ILE A 365 14.71 11.93 25.69
CA ILE A 365 13.87 10.75 26.03
C ILE A 365 12.73 11.19 26.98
N ALA A 366 11.48 10.91 26.60
CA ALA A 366 10.36 10.65 27.51
C ALA A 366 10.10 9.11 27.58
N PRO A 367 9.42 8.57 28.61
CA PRO A 367 9.57 7.17 29.01
C PRO A 367 8.95 6.17 28.02
N GLY A 368 9.77 5.22 27.59
CA GLY A 368 9.42 4.08 26.75
C GLY A 368 10.57 3.08 26.70
N VAL A 369 10.36 1.87 26.16
CA VAL A 369 11.36 0.78 26.15
C VAL A 369 12.64 1.22 25.43
N ASP A 370 13.68 1.50 26.21
CA ASP A 370 15.05 1.48 25.72
C ASP A 370 15.38 0.04 25.28
N ALA A 371 16.19 -0.08 24.22
CA ALA A 371 16.69 -1.36 23.74
C ALA A 371 17.09 -2.27 24.92
N PRO A 372 16.59 -3.52 25.02
CA PRO A 372 17.02 -4.41 26.07
C PRO A 372 18.54 -4.55 25.99
N ILE A 373 19.25 -4.16 27.05
CA ILE A 373 20.67 -4.50 27.16
C ILE A 373 20.69 -6.00 27.46
N PRO A 374 21.55 -6.83 26.85
CA PRO A 374 21.61 -8.25 27.18
C PRO A 374 21.76 -8.45 28.70
N GLY A 375 20.69 -8.92 29.36
CA GLY A 375 20.61 -9.13 30.80
C GLY A 375 19.81 -8.11 31.63
N VAL A 376 19.30 -7.02 31.04
CA VAL A 376 18.38 -6.06 31.71
C VAL A 376 17.44 -5.44 30.67
N LEU A 377 16.14 -5.76 30.73
CA LEU A 377 15.10 -4.87 30.23
C LEU A 377 15.10 -3.64 31.16
N SER A 378 15.61 -2.50 30.73
CA SER A 378 15.43 -1.25 31.47
C SER A 378 14.16 -0.58 30.96
N ILE A 379 13.03 -1.01 31.52
CA ILE A 379 11.78 -0.26 31.41
C ILE A 379 11.87 0.82 32.48
N GLN A 380 11.99 2.09 32.08
CA GLN A 380 11.86 3.18 33.02
C GLN A 380 10.39 3.29 33.41
N SER A 381 10.01 2.67 34.53
CA SER A 381 8.76 2.98 35.22
C SER A 381 8.81 4.44 35.65
N VAL A 382 7.87 5.26 35.20
CA VAL A 382 7.61 6.55 35.84
C VAL A 382 6.19 6.48 36.37
N ASP A 383 6.05 6.70 37.67
CA ASP A 383 4.82 6.67 38.47
C ASP A 383 3.75 7.70 38.04
N ASP A 384 3.84 8.28 36.84
CA ASP A 384 2.94 9.33 36.33
C ASP A 384 2.76 9.25 34.80
N VAL A 385 2.57 8.06 34.22
CA VAL A 385 1.89 7.97 32.91
C VAL A 385 0.45 8.40 33.15
N THR A 386 0.21 9.71 33.07
CA THR A 386 -1.13 10.21 32.86
C THR A 386 -1.52 9.69 31.49
N LEU A 387 -2.30 8.60 31.44
CA LEU A 387 -3.10 8.23 30.28
C LEU A 387 -4.01 9.44 30.00
N THR A 388 -3.49 10.43 29.29
CA THR A 388 -4.30 11.55 28.83
C THR A 388 -5.22 10.96 27.76
N GLY A 389 -6.48 10.77 28.16
CA GLY A 389 -7.52 10.22 27.29
C GLY A 389 -7.53 10.92 25.93
N GLU A 390 -7.83 10.11 24.91
CA GLU A 390 -7.98 10.48 23.50
C GLU A 390 -6.67 10.89 22.79
N ILE A 391 -5.72 9.95 22.66
CA ILE A 391 -4.56 10.12 21.77
C ILE A 391 -4.94 9.72 20.33
N GLY A 392 -5.21 10.72 19.48
CA GLY A 392 -4.86 10.74 18.04
C GLY A 392 -5.43 9.68 17.07
N HIS A 393 -6.00 10.20 15.96
CA HIS A 393 -6.59 9.56 14.78
C HIS A 393 -6.67 8.01 14.73
N GLU A 394 -7.87 7.49 15.00
CA GLU A 394 -8.36 6.20 14.48
C GLU A 394 -8.46 6.32 12.95
N GLY A 395 -7.62 5.58 12.21
CA GLY A 395 -7.47 5.64 10.76
C GLY A 395 -8.77 5.68 9.94
N GLY A 396 -9.39 6.85 9.73
CA GLY A 396 -10.27 7.17 8.60
C GLY A 396 -11.28 6.10 8.21
N PHE A 397 -12.05 5.57 9.17
CA PHE A 397 -13.05 4.52 8.90
C PHE A 397 -14.37 5.07 8.34
N ASN A 398 -14.61 6.38 8.46
CA ASN A 398 -15.85 7.03 8.02
C ASN A 398 -15.57 8.27 7.17
N GLN A 399 -15.18 8.08 5.90
CA GLN A 399 -15.46 9.02 4.79
C GLN A 399 -15.25 8.37 3.42
#